data_AF-A0A2M7U5G4-F1
#
_entry.id   AF-A0A2M7U5G4-F1
#
_cell.length_a   1.000
_cell.length_b   1.000
_cell.length_c   1.000
_cell.angle_alpha   90.00
_cell.angle_beta   90.00
_cell.angle_gamma   90.00
#
_symmetry.space_group_name_H-M   'P 1'
#
loop_
_entity.id
_entity.type
_entity.pdbx_description
1 polymer ?
#
loop_
_entity_poly.entity_id
_entity_poly.type
_entity_poly.pdbx_seq_one_letter_code
_entity_poly.pdbx_strand_id
1 'polypeptide(L)'
;MSSLLKSILLTSVKKLTFNTESVGWHLLKVSARVKSEKQRGKNQTDDEELIVTIDDRTFSKLNTKQALYNSPAAFNGGKLHNKEKTIYFLLKLNKGEHSITLEPQYGAEVMEVSYKPVHVSDDQIELTINNQAEDRDRKPWMTFVLDGNDIKSITAKIDLQWRWFDGDDVQVVIDGKIKKNTTSLFHKNWIYYARPIIDIGGRAQTETFSIPSDSVGLHYVEFLADRMPILKTVKLLMDEKQVPDIKEYNLGLAGENYNRFNPELINKVSFWNSHFLQGQYPPPPQALDPNLIKAIMYVESEMGFGINSTGHPAYPDVMQIGDEDNPAIHTLNNDGWIDPNTKSVAKEYIWTVNGPQVMDYKGEANVDTVENSIHWSVRWLYHKAEIIQDDGARGWRSWKDAVARYNGGGDFEYIQKVYNVYEKGIGRNSIKLWSIVLLLLSFPMFLSMFVLFYYQNRFFVTIDLIPESKLIYSQDYRFVIHALDGVRLRSFEIGQYAGHGGNIDIFGKNDMPEIEKIGKQPHVDSEILVLSGKNNGLQNVVMLIEYSKGKFKHITNMSENRGISKTFHGDNIFVANRDADSEPEVIEEYFIPYSNAPDEWWVSYFDFDKEIEQYKLTHIDRVRS
;
A
#
# COMPACT_ATOMS: atom_id res chain seq x y z
N MET A 1 31.94 32.89 16.52
CA MET A 1 32.03 32.52 15.08
C MET A 1 33.46 32.77 14.66
N SER A 2 34.01 31.90 13.82
CA SER A 2 35.36 32.08 13.28
C SER A 2 35.32 33.17 12.22
N SER A 3 36.09 34.24 12.42
CA SER A 3 36.14 35.37 11.49
C SER A 3 37.05 35.03 10.30
N LEU A 4 36.52 35.21 9.10
CA LEU A 4 37.25 35.07 7.82
C LEU A 4 37.73 36.43 7.30
N LEU A 5 36.99 37.48 7.62
CA LEU A 5 37.28 38.84 7.20
C LEU A 5 36.76 39.83 8.24
N LYS A 6 37.53 40.89 8.48
CA LYS A 6 37.17 42.05 9.30
C LYS A 6 37.18 43.31 8.42
N SER A 7 36.42 44.32 8.85
CA SER A 7 36.20 45.62 8.21
C SER A 7 37.19 45.97 7.08
N ILE A 8 36.68 45.94 5.84
CA ILE A 8 37.42 46.31 4.64
C ILE A 8 36.47 46.95 3.62
N LEU A 9 36.99 47.92 2.86
CA LEU A 9 36.32 48.42 1.66
C LEU A 9 36.71 47.54 0.47
N LEU A 10 35.72 46.88 -0.14
CA LEU A 10 35.90 46.09 -1.36
C LEU A 10 35.52 46.91 -2.59
N THR A 11 36.43 46.96 -3.57
CA THR A 11 36.19 47.56 -4.90
C THR A 11 36.28 46.52 -6.03
N SER A 12 36.58 45.27 -5.70
CA SER A 12 36.69 44.15 -6.63
C SER A 12 36.23 42.86 -5.95
N VAL A 13 35.97 41.83 -6.74
CA VAL A 13 35.59 40.50 -6.27
C VAL A 13 36.62 39.97 -5.26
N LYS A 14 36.14 39.41 -4.15
CA LYS A 14 36.97 38.77 -3.12
C LYS A 14 36.42 37.38 -2.81
N LYS A 15 37.24 36.36 -3.08
CA LYS A 15 36.98 34.97 -2.67
C LYS A 15 37.67 34.67 -1.34
N LEU A 16 36.93 34.09 -0.41
CA LEU A 16 37.40 33.63 0.90
C LEU A 16 37.17 32.13 0.97
N THR A 17 38.17 31.36 1.42
CA THR A 17 38.04 29.92 1.61
C THR A 17 37.94 29.59 3.10
N PHE A 18 37.23 28.51 3.42
CA PHE A 18 37.11 27.97 4.77
C PHE A 18 36.90 26.46 4.71
N ASN A 19 37.28 25.75 5.77
CA ASN A 19 37.12 24.31 5.85
C ASN A 19 36.06 23.94 6.90
N THR A 20 35.28 22.91 6.60
CA THR A 20 34.32 22.29 7.51
C THR A 20 34.83 20.90 7.89
N GLU A 21 34.83 20.59 9.18
CA GLU A 21 35.35 19.30 9.69
C GLU A 21 34.33 18.16 9.57
N SER A 22 33.05 18.50 9.47
CA SER A 22 31.93 17.57 9.41
C SER A 22 30.83 18.07 8.48
N VAL A 23 30.05 17.12 7.95
CA VAL A 23 28.81 17.41 7.24
C VAL A 23 27.77 17.91 8.24
N GLY A 24 27.06 19.00 7.94
CA GLY A 24 25.98 19.47 8.79
C GLY A 24 25.57 20.92 8.57
N TRP A 25 24.75 21.44 9.49
CA TRP A 25 24.30 22.82 9.47
C TRP A 25 25.42 23.77 9.86
N HIS A 26 25.57 24.83 9.07
CA HIS A 26 26.54 25.89 9.27
C HIS A 26 25.84 27.23 9.18
N LEU A 27 26.22 28.14 10.08
CA LEU A 27 25.80 29.52 10.04
C LEU A 27 26.94 30.37 9.51
N LEU A 28 26.72 31.04 8.39
CA LEU A 28 27.60 32.07 7.86
C LEU A 28 26.98 33.43 8.11
N LYS A 29 27.79 34.40 8.51
CA LYS A 29 27.38 35.78 8.78
C LYS A 29 28.16 36.69 7.86
N VAL A 30 27.45 37.56 7.15
CA VAL A 30 28.03 38.67 6.38
C VAL A 30 27.38 39.97 6.84
N SER A 31 28.18 40.91 7.32
CA SER A 31 27.73 42.26 7.68
C SER A 31 28.41 43.28 6.77
N ALA A 32 27.64 44.16 6.15
CA ALA A 32 28.18 45.16 5.23
C ALA A 32 27.34 46.44 5.17
N ARG A 33 27.94 47.48 4.61
CA ARG A 33 27.33 48.78 4.26
C ARG A 33 27.57 49.05 2.78
N VAL A 34 26.57 49.63 2.15
CA VAL A 34 26.63 50.11 0.76
C VAL A 34 25.90 51.44 0.66
N LYS A 35 26.46 52.36 -0.13
CA LYS A 35 25.96 53.73 -0.31
C LYS A 35 24.90 53.79 -1.40
N SER A 36 23.87 54.60 -1.17
CA SER A 36 22.95 54.97 -2.25
C SER A 36 23.64 55.86 -3.29
N GLU A 37 23.05 55.95 -4.48
CA GLU A 37 23.46 56.88 -5.55
C GLU A 37 23.86 58.28 -5.00
N LYS A 38 22.96 58.89 -4.21
CA LYS A 38 23.15 60.23 -3.62
C LYS A 38 24.36 60.32 -2.67
N GLN A 39 24.74 59.21 -2.03
CA GLN A 39 25.86 59.15 -1.10
C GLN A 39 27.20 58.87 -1.81
N ARG A 40 27.18 58.33 -3.02
CA ARG A 40 28.40 58.08 -3.82
C ARG A 40 28.94 59.35 -4.48
N GLY A 41 28.06 60.29 -4.84
CA GLY A 41 28.44 61.59 -5.36
C GLY A 41 27.43 62.14 -6.36
N LYS A 42 27.49 63.44 -6.66
CA LYS A 42 26.49 64.15 -7.51
C LYS A 42 26.40 63.65 -8.95
N ASN A 43 27.41 62.94 -9.45
CA ASN A 43 27.52 62.48 -10.84
C ASN A 43 27.39 60.95 -10.99
N GLN A 44 27.04 60.24 -9.92
CA GLN A 44 26.82 58.79 -9.97
C GLN A 44 25.33 58.54 -10.24
N THR A 45 25.01 57.63 -11.15
CA THR A 45 23.62 57.27 -11.50
C THR A 45 23.15 55.98 -10.81
N ASP A 46 24.09 55.22 -10.26
CA ASP A 46 23.85 53.90 -9.71
C ASP A 46 24.23 53.86 -8.22
N ASP A 47 23.64 52.96 -7.45
CA ASP A 47 24.00 52.68 -6.07
C ASP A 47 25.14 51.66 -5.94
N GLU A 48 25.76 51.57 -4.76
CA GLU A 48 26.68 50.49 -4.42
C GLU A 48 25.87 49.23 -4.12
N GLU A 49 26.37 48.08 -4.56
CA GLU A 49 25.73 46.79 -4.28
C GLU A 49 26.77 45.73 -3.90
N LEU A 50 26.35 44.69 -3.18
CA LEU A 50 27.18 43.54 -2.86
C LEU A 50 26.37 42.26 -2.99
N ILE A 51 26.84 41.35 -3.85
CA ILE A 51 26.34 39.98 -3.94
C ILE A 51 27.25 39.07 -3.11
N VAL A 52 26.64 38.08 -2.45
CA VAL A 52 27.33 37.00 -1.76
C VAL A 52 26.98 35.68 -2.43
N THR A 53 27.99 34.91 -2.83
CA THR A 53 27.82 33.53 -3.29
C THR A 53 28.60 32.58 -2.38
N ILE A 54 28.10 31.36 -2.23
CA ILE A 54 28.72 30.33 -1.38
C ILE A 54 28.82 29.05 -2.21
N ASP A 55 30.03 28.54 -2.41
CA ASP A 55 30.32 27.43 -3.34
C ASP A 55 29.69 27.64 -4.73
N ASP A 56 29.85 28.86 -5.26
CA ASP A 56 29.28 29.31 -6.54
C ASP A 56 27.73 29.29 -6.59
N ARG A 57 27.07 29.04 -5.46
CA ARG A 57 25.60 29.11 -5.33
C ARG A 57 25.16 30.55 -5.07
N THR A 58 24.09 30.93 -5.76
CA THR A 58 23.41 32.22 -5.60
C THR A 58 22.12 32.05 -4.82
N PHE A 59 21.75 33.06 -4.02
CA PHE A 59 20.55 33.04 -3.18
C PHE A 59 19.51 34.01 -3.72
N SER A 60 18.95 33.70 -4.89
CA SER A 60 17.84 34.44 -5.53
C SER A 60 16.74 33.47 -5.97
N LYS A 61 15.48 33.83 -5.75
CA LYS A 61 14.34 33.03 -6.26
C LYS A 61 14.19 33.10 -7.80
N LEU A 62 14.83 34.07 -8.45
CA LEU A 62 14.80 34.25 -9.90
C LEU A 62 16.22 34.30 -10.45
N ASN A 63 16.49 33.58 -11.55
CA ASN A 63 17.81 33.48 -12.16
C ASN A 63 18.10 34.63 -13.13
N THR A 64 17.95 35.88 -12.69
CA THR A 64 18.38 37.05 -13.47
C THR A 64 19.40 37.86 -12.69
N LYS A 65 20.36 38.47 -13.41
CA LYS A 65 21.39 39.31 -12.78
C LYS A 65 20.76 40.41 -11.90
N GLN A 66 19.69 41.04 -12.39
CA GLN A 66 18.96 42.07 -11.64
C GLN A 66 18.25 41.51 -10.39
N ALA A 67 17.79 40.26 -10.43
CA ALA A 67 17.18 39.61 -9.27
C ALA A 67 18.20 39.28 -8.17
N LEU A 68 19.47 39.03 -8.53
CA LEU A 68 20.55 38.82 -7.55
C LEU A 68 20.75 40.07 -6.70
N TYR A 69 20.92 41.24 -7.33
CA TYR A 69 21.12 42.51 -6.63
C TYR A 69 19.91 42.97 -5.82
N ASN A 70 18.70 42.62 -6.28
CA ASN A 70 17.46 42.95 -5.58
C ASN A 70 17.06 41.93 -4.50
N SER A 71 17.75 40.79 -4.41
CA SER A 71 17.43 39.71 -3.47
C SER A 71 17.59 40.17 -2.02
N PRO A 72 16.75 39.66 -1.08
CA PRO A 72 17.02 39.78 0.35
C PRO A 72 18.41 39.30 0.77
N ALA A 73 19.03 38.39 0.02
CA ALA A 73 20.38 37.89 0.29
C ALA A 73 21.52 38.81 -0.21
N ALA A 74 21.19 39.96 -0.83
CA ALA A 74 22.16 40.95 -1.29
C ALA A 74 22.14 42.23 -0.43
N PHE A 75 23.13 43.08 -0.66
CA PHE A 75 23.18 44.44 -0.12
C PHE A 75 22.96 45.42 -1.26
N ASN A 76 21.96 46.28 -1.13
CA ASN A 76 21.60 47.27 -2.15
C ASN A 76 21.62 48.66 -1.50
N GLY A 77 22.42 49.56 -2.07
CA GLY A 77 22.66 50.90 -1.56
C GLY A 77 21.41 51.77 -1.59
N GLY A 78 20.55 51.60 -2.60
CA GLY A 78 19.24 52.23 -2.69
C GLY A 78 18.31 51.86 -1.53
N LYS A 79 18.44 50.66 -0.96
CA LYS A 79 17.67 50.24 0.23
C LYS A 79 18.36 50.65 1.54
N LEU A 80 19.68 50.45 1.64
CA LEU A 80 20.43 50.57 2.89
C LEU A 80 20.89 51.98 3.23
N HIS A 81 21.21 52.82 2.24
CA HIS A 81 21.71 54.19 2.45
C HIS A 81 22.87 54.27 3.46
N ASN A 82 23.91 53.44 3.27
CA ASN A 82 25.08 53.36 4.14
C ASN A 82 24.81 52.91 5.58
N LYS A 83 23.64 52.29 5.82
CA LYS A 83 23.34 51.61 7.09
C LYS A 83 23.79 50.16 7.04
N GLU A 84 24.24 49.67 8.18
CA GLU A 84 24.67 48.28 8.30
C GLU A 84 23.48 47.32 8.18
N LYS A 85 23.65 46.31 7.32
CA LYS A 85 22.80 45.11 7.26
C LYS A 85 23.64 43.90 7.63
N THR A 86 23.02 42.92 8.30
CA THR A 86 23.63 41.61 8.53
C THR A 86 22.79 40.52 7.88
N ILE A 87 23.44 39.63 7.12
CA ILE A 87 22.81 38.46 6.51
C ILE A 87 23.38 37.21 7.16
N TYR A 88 22.49 36.37 7.65
CA TYR A 88 22.79 35.04 8.18
C TYR A 88 22.37 34.00 7.15
N PHE A 89 23.33 33.22 6.65
CA PHE A 89 23.08 32.07 5.79
C PHE A 89 23.11 30.82 6.67
N LEU A 90 21.99 30.13 6.78
CA LEU A 90 21.92 28.83 7.43
C LEU A 90 21.84 27.76 6.35
N LEU A 91 22.95 27.04 6.15
CA LEU A 91 23.16 26.11 5.05
C LEU A 91 23.60 24.74 5.57
N LYS A 92 23.26 23.66 4.86
CA LYS A 92 23.94 22.37 5.01
C LYS A 92 25.19 22.36 4.14
N LEU A 93 26.35 22.21 4.76
CA LEU A 93 27.63 22.08 4.07
C LEU A 93 28.17 20.67 4.25
N ASN A 94 28.85 20.17 3.22
CA ASN A 94 29.62 18.92 3.30
C ASN A 94 30.87 19.13 4.15
N LYS A 95 31.61 18.05 4.41
CA LYS A 95 32.97 18.14 4.94
C LYS A 95 33.91 18.53 3.80
N GLY A 96 34.78 19.51 4.01
CA GLY A 96 35.81 19.86 3.04
C GLY A 96 36.05 21.36 2.93
N GLU A 97 36.69 21.76 1.83
CA GLU A 97 36.91 23.17 1.52
C GLU A 97 35.66 23.78 0.87
N HIS A 98 35.31 24.96 1.34
CA HIS A 98 34.20 25.77 0.88
C HIS A 98 34.68 27.18 0.57
N SER A 99 33.89 27.92 -0.20
CA SER A 99 34.24 29.30 -0.52
C SER A 99 33.06 30.27 -0.43
N ILE A 100 33.35 31.49 0.02
CA ILE A 100 32.44 32.64 0.00
C ILE A 100 33.04 33.64 -0.99
N THR A 101 32.27 34.02 -2.00
CA THR A 101 32.67 35.09 -2.93
C THR A 101 31.82 36.33 -2.67
N LEU A 102 32.50 37.46 -2.52
CA LEU A 102 31.94 38.78 -2.29
C LEU A 102 32.15 39.60 -3.57
N GLU A 103 31.05 39.96 -4.23
CA GLU A 103 31.09 40.65 -5.52
C GLU A 103 30.51 42.07 -5.38
N PRO A 104 31.35 43.09 -5.13
CA PRO A 104 30.89 44.46 -5.03
C PRO A 104 30.62 45.05 -6.42
N GLN A 105 29.54 45.83 -6.53
CA GLN A 105 29.30 46.74 -7.63
C GLN A 105 29.57 48.16 -7.15
N TYR A 106 30.59 48.79 -7.75
CA TYR A 106 31.09 50.13 -7.42
C TYR A 106 31.69 50.35 -6.02
N GLY A 107 31.51 49.42 -5.08
CA GLY A 107 32.09 49.49 -3.74
C GLY A 107 31.21 48.79 -2.72
N ALA A 108 31.79 48.24 -1.66
CA ALA A 108 31.06 47.80 -0.47
C ALA A 108 31.98 47.78 0.75
N GLU A 109 31.53 48.34 1.88
CA GLU A 109 32.25 48.24 3.14
C GLU A 109 31.78 46.98 3.87
N VAL A 110 32.57 45.92 3.79
CA VAL A 110 32.28 44.64 4.46
C VAL A 110 32.85 44.69 5.87
N MET A 111 31.97 44.73 6.86
CA MET A 111 32.31 44.86 8.29
C MET A 111 32.81 43.54 8.87
N GLU A 112 32.17 42.44 8.52
CA GLU A 112 32.49 41.11 9.03
C GLU A 112 32.06 40.02 8.06
N VAL A 113 32.91 39.01 7.89
CA VAL A 113 32.52 37.68 7.40
C VAL A 113 32.95 36.66 8.43
N SER A 114 32.02 35.85 8.91
CA SER A 114 32.33 34.78 9.86
C SER A 114 31.46 33.55 9.63
N TYR A 115 31.92 32.39 10.11
CA TYR A 115 31.16 31.14 10.03
C TYR A 115 31.29 30.33 11.33
N LYS A 116 30.36 29.42 11.56
CA LYS A 116 30.47 28.36 12.58
C LYS A 116 29.59 27.16 12.22
N PRO A 117 29.96 25.94 12.62
CA PRO A 117 29.02 24.83 12.67
C PRO A 117 27.91 25.14 13.67
N VAL A 118 26.72 24.60 13.42
CA VAL A 118 25.54 24.73 14.28
C VAL A 118 25.03 23.36 14.62
N HIS A 119 24.81 23.12 15.91
CA HIS A 119 24.21 21.89 16.39
C HIS A 119 22.69 22.02 16.44
N VAL A 120 22.00 20.99 15.97
CA VAL A 120 20.54 20.85 16.13
C VAL A 120 20.34 20.02 17.39
N SER A 121 19.64 20.57 18.38
CA SER A 121 19.26 19.89 19.62
C SER A 121 17.76 19.94 19.73
N ASP A 122 17.08 18.83 20.03
CA ASP A 122 15.62 18.77 20.16
C ASP A 122 14.87 19.38 18.96
N ASP A 123 15.35 19.07 17.75
CA ASP A 123 14.83 19.60 16.48
C ASP A 123 14.81 21.13 16.40
N GLN A 124 15.69 21.81 17.13
CA GLN A 124 15.83 23.26 17.07
C GLN A 124 17.28 23.72 16.96
N ILE A 125 17.44 24.87 16.33
CA ILE A 125 18.68 25.65 16.31
C ILE A 125 18.43 26.94 17.08
N GLU A 126 19.20 27.18 18.14
CA GLU A 126 19.14 28.43 18.90
C GLU A 126 20.38 29.30 18.64
N LEU A 127 20.13 30.54 18.24
CA LEU A 127 21.13 31.53 17.91
C LEU A 127 21.04 32.73 18.86
N THR A 128 22.10 32.95 19.64
CA THR A 128 22.28 34.20 20.39
C THR A 128 22.91 35.24 19.47
N ILE A 129 22.17 36.31 19.17
CA ILE A 129 22.56 37.33 18.19
C ILE A 129 23.07 38.60 18.89
N ASN A 130 22.29 39.16 19.81
CA ASN A 130 22.61 40.40 20.55
C ASN A 130 23.13 41.55 19.66
N ASN A 131 22.50 41.76 18.51
CA ASN A 131 22.85 42.87 17.62
C ASN A 131 21.77 43.95 17.71
N GLN A 132 22.18 45.21 17.75
CA GLN A 132 21.33 46.40 17.79
C GLN A 132 21.32 47.07 16.41
N ALA A 133 20.14 47.48 15.95
CA ALA A 133 20.03 48.26 14.72
C ALA A 133 20.61 49.66 14.92
N GLU A 134 21.32 50.16 13.92
CA GLU A 134 21.56 51.61 13.82
C GLU A 134 20.24 52.36 13.61
N ASP A 135 20.18 53.59 14.08
CA ASP A 135 19.02 54.47 13.89
C ASP A 135 18.68 54.63 12.39
N ARG A 136 17.50 54.14 12.01
CA ARG A 136 17.03 54.02 10.63
C ARG A 136 15.50 54.09 10.57
N ASP A 137 14.94 54.34 9.38
CA ASP A 137 13.49 54.43 9.16
C ASP A 137 13.06 53.39 8.11
N ARG A 138 12.41 52.31 8.57
CA ARG A 138 11.91 51.15 7.78
C ARG A 138 12.91 50.51 6.83
N LYS A 139 14.16 50.34 7.28
CA LYS A 139 15.23 49.79 6.44
C LYS A 139 15.57 48.35 6.82
N PRO A 140 15.98 47.51 5.84
CA PRO A 140 16.50 46.18 6.13
C PRO A 140 17.63 46.27 7.15
N TRP A 141 17.56 45.40 8.15
CA TRP A 141 18.55 45.34 9.22
C TRP A 141 19.16 43.96 9.31
N MET A 142 18.32 42.92 9.39
CA MET A 142 18.77 41.54 9.37
C MET A 142 18.01 40.71 8.36
N THR A 143 18.70 39.79 7.72
CA THR A 143 18.09 38.79 6.85
C THR A 143 18.61 37.41 7.24
N PHE A 144 17.71 36.45 7.39
CA PHE A 144 18.05 35.03 7.47
C PHE A 144 17.73 34.39 6.11
N VAL A 145 18.76 33.85 5.48
CA VAL A 145 18.68 33.03 4.28
C VAL A 145 18.69 31.59 4.75
N LEU A 146 17.56 30.92 4.58
CA LEU A 146 17.34 29.56 5.03
C LEU A 146 17.34 28.65 3.80
N ASP A 147 18.35 27.80 3.68
CA ASP A 147 18.47 26.83 2.59
C ASP A 147 17.93 25.45 3.02
N GLY A 148 17.01 24.92 2.23
CA GLY A 148 16.23 23.72 2.51
C GLY A 148 14.82 23.99 3.06
N ASN A 149 14.01 22.92 3.05
CA ASN A 149 12.65 22.91 3.60
C ASN A 149 12.59 22.38 5.04
N ASP A 150 13.75 22.07 5.65
CA ASP A 150 13.80 21.47 6.97
C ASP A 150 13.45 22.46 8.10
N ILE A 151 13.12 23.72 7.81
CA ILE A 151 12.84 24.74 8.83
C ILE A 151 11.37 25.11 8.77
N LYS A 152 10.64 24.73 9.81
CA LYS A 152 9.20 24.92 9.93
C LYS A 152 8.83 26.32 10.39
N SER A 153 9.59 26.85 11.35
CA SER A 153 9.31 28.15 11.92
C SER A 153 10.54 28.84 12.46
N ILE A 154 10.44 30.16 12.58
CA ILE A 154 11.43 31.02 13.20
C ILE A 154 10.78 31.78 14.36
N THR A 155 11.36 31.68 15.54
CA THR A 155 11.00 32.45 16.72
C THR A 155 12.06 33.50 16.98
N ALA A 156 11.68 34.77 16.98
CA ALA A 156 12.61 35.87 17.24
C ALA A 156 12.21 36.62 18.52
N LYS A 157 13.21 36.87 19.37
CA LYS A 157 13.09 37.70 20.58
C LYS A 157 13.80 39.03 20.36
N ILE A 158 13.03 40.12 20.42
CA ILE A 158 13.51 41.48 20.17
C ILE A 158 13.23 42.35 21.37
N ASP A 159 14.24 43.10 21.81
CA ASP A 159 14.07 44.17 22.79
C ASP A 159 13.81 45.48 22.05
N LEU A 160 12.75 46.16 22.48
CA LEU A 160 12.26 47.42 21.92
C LEU A 160 12.22 48.47 23.01
N GLN A 161 12.42 49.73 22.66
CA GLN A 161 12.32 50.86 23.57
C GLN A 161 11.52 52.01 22.95
N TRP A 162 10.63 52.62 23.74
CA TRP A 162 10.04 53.91 23.39
C TRP A 162 11.02 55.03 23.72
N ARG A 163 11.35 55.88 22.74
CA ARG A 163 12.24 57.03 22.89
C ARG A 163 11.45 58.32 22.69
N TRP A 164 12.14 59.45 22.74
CA TRP A 164 11.50 60.76 22.68
C TRP A 164 10.76 60.92 21.34
N PHE A 165 9.43 60.81 21.40
CA PHE A 165 8.46 60.89 20.30
C PHE A 165 8.46 59.76 19.27
N ASP A 166 9.25 58.69 19.45
CA ASP A 166 9.28 57.58 18.50
C ASP A 166 9.75 56.26 19.14
N GLY A 167 9.25 55.15 18.64
CA GLY A 167 9.46 53.81 19.19
C GLY A 167 10.37 52.93 18.34
N ASP A 168 10.99 51.94 18.95
CA ASP A 168 11.57 50.82 18.21
C ASP A 168 10.45 49.95 17.63
N ASP A 169 10.42 49.84 16.31
CA ASP A 169 9.48 48.98 15.60
C ASP A 169 10.22 48.04 14.65
N VAL A 170 9.70 46.83 14.46
CA VAL A 170 10.26 45.86 13.50
C VAL A 170 9.14 45.24 12.66
N GLN A 171 9.29 45.41 11.35
CA GLN A 171 8.51 44.72 10.35
C GLN A 171 9.21 43.41 10.00
N VAL A 172 8.43 42.33 9.94
CA VAL A 172 8.90 41.02 9.50
C VAL A 172 8.35 40.70 8.12
N VAL A 173 9.24 40.36 7.19
CA VAL A 173 8.89 39.92 5.83
C VAL A 173 9.38 38.50 5.66
N ILE A 174 8.50 37.59 5.25
CA ILE A 174 8.86 36.21 4.93
C ILE A 174 8.53 35.96 3.47
N ASP A 175 9.54 35.61 2.68
CA ASP A 175 9.42 35.37 1.24
C ASP A 175 8.67 36.50 0.50
N GLY A 176 9.04 37.75 0.78
CA GLY A 176 8.43 38.94 0.20
C GLY A 176 7.05 39.30 0.76
N LYS A 177 6.49 38.51 1.69
CA LYS A 177 5.19 38.77 2.32
C LYS A 177 5.35 39.36 3.72
N ILE A 178 4.87 40.59 3.90
CA ILE A 178 4.82 41.25 5.21
C ILE A 178 3.90 40.47 6.15
N LYS A 179 4.41 40.11 7.34
CA LYS A 179 3.61 39.54 8.42
C LYS A 179 2.87 40.67 9.14
N LYS A 180 1.55 40.65 9.03
CA LYS A 180 0.69 41.70 9.58
C LYS A 180 0.42 41.48 11.06
N ASN A 181 0.42 42.57 11.81
CA ASN A 181 -0.04 42.60 13.19
C ASN A 181 -1.56 42.64 13.23
N THR A 182 -2.19 41.65 13.86
CA THR A 182 -3.65 41.57 13.99
C THR A 182 -4.17 42.27 15.24
N THR A 183 -3.31 42.64 16.19
CA THR A 183 -3.72 43.24 17.47
C THR A 183 -3.72 44.78 17.43
N SER A 184 -3.04 45.39 16.45
CA SER A 184 -2.95 46.86 16.33
C SER A 184 -3.25 47.36 14.93
N LEU A 185 -4.23 48.26 14.81
CA LEU A 185 -4.57 48.94 13.56
C LEU A 185 -3.48 49.94 13.14
N PHE A 186 -2.88 50.65 14.10
CA PHE A 186 -1.85 51.67 13.84
C PHE A 186 -0.49 51.04 13.49
N HIS A 187 -0.23 49.82 13.98
CA HIS A 187 1.01 49.08 13.75
C HIS A 187 0.78 47.87 12.85
N LYS A 188 -0.19 47.94 11.92
CA LYS A 188 -0.61 46.80 11.09
C LYS A 188 0.53 46.06 10.37
N ASN A 189 1.59 46.78 10.02
CA ASN A 189 2.76 46.25 9.31
C ASN A 189 4.00 46.08 10.20
N TRP A 190 3.86 46.34 11.51
CA TRP A 190 4.90 46.30 12.54
C TRP A 190 4.49 45.28 13.59
N ILE A 191 5.03 44.07 13.47
CA ILE A 191 4.67 42.98 14.39
C ILE A 191 5.30 43.20 15.77
N TYR A 192 6.52 43.72 15.80
CA TYR A 192 7.17 44.22 16.98
C TYR A 192 7.03 45.74 16.98
N TYR A 193 6.53 46.30 18.07
CA TYR A 193 6.43 47.75 18.22
C TYR A 193 6.55 48.18 19.68
N ALA A 194 7.16 49.32 19.93
CA ALA A 194 7.24 49.92 21.25
C ALA A 194 5.99 50.77 21.54
N ARG A 195 5.43 50.65 22.74
CA ARG A 195 4.26 51.44 23.14
C ARG A 195 4.70 52.75 23.80
N PRO A 196 4.07 53.88 23.42
CA PRO A 196 4.30 55.16 24.07
C PRO A 196 4.16 55.07 25.58
N ILE A 197 5.09 55.69 26.30
CA ILE A 197 5.12 55.83 27.77
C ILE A 197 5.40 54.51 28.52
N ILE A 198 4.81 53.40 28.10
CA ILE A 198 4.90 52.11 28.79
C ILE A 198 6.29 51.49 28.61
N ASP A 199 6.85 51.56 27.40
CA ASP A 199 8.07 50.83 27.05
C ASP A 199 9.33 51.75 27.09
N ILE A 200 9.33 52.83 27.91
CA ILE A 200 10.49 53.75 28.08
C ILE A 200 11.72 53.01 28.64
N GLY A 201 11.51 52.06 29.56
CA GLY A 201 12.56 51.21 30.14
C GLY A 201 12.94 50.00 29.27
N GLY A 202 12.32 49.87 28.09
CA GLY A 202 12.48 48.73 27.21
C GLY A 202 11.53 47.57 27.52
N ARG A 203 11.21 46.78 26.49
CA ARG A 203 10.40 45.56 26.57
C ARG A 203 10.89 44.53 25.58
N ALA A 204 11.05 43.29 26.03
CA ALA A 204 11.25 42.15 25.15
C ALA A 204 9.92 41.65 24.59
N GLN A 205 9.87 41.37 23.29
CA GLN A 205 8.77 40.70 22.62
C GLN A 205 9.29 39.44 21.92
N THR A 206 8.50 38.37 21.91
CA THR A 206 8.86 37.11 21.28
C THR A 206 7.70 36.68 20.38
N GLU A 207 7.99 36.49 19.10
CA GLU A 207 6.99 36.07 18.11
C GLU A 207 7.54 34.90 17.31
N THR A 208 6.65 34.00 16.90
CA THR A 208 6.97 32.82 16.10
C THR A 208 6.27 32.90 14.76
N PHE A 209 7.02 32.64 13.68
CA PHE A 209 6.51 32.72 12.32
C PHE A 209 6.74 31.41 11.60
N SER A 210 5.68 30.86 11.01
CA SER A 210 5.80 29.71 10.12
C SER A 210 6.49 30.11 8.81
N ILE A 211 7.46 29.29 8.42
CA ILE A 211 8.08 29.30 7.09
C ILE A 211 7.18 28.47 6.17
N PRO A 212 6.79 28.98 5.00
CA PRO A 212 6.01 28.19 4.04
C PRO A 212 6.82 26.98 3.58
N SER A 213 6.23 25.79 3.54
CA SER A 213 6.82 24.69 2.77
C SER A 213 6.62 24.99 1.28
N ASP A 214 7.70 25.22 0.53
CA ASP A 214 7.62 25.43 -0.92
C ASP A 214 8.61 24.54 -1.68
N SER A 215 8.42 24.39 -2.99
CA SER A 215 9.22 23.49 -3.82
C SER A 215 10.64 23.99 -4.09
N VAL A 216 10.95 25.24 -3.75
CA VAL A 216 12.23 25.88 -4.11
C VAL A 216 13.26 25.66 -3.00
N GLY A 217 12.82 25.43 -1.76
CA GLY A 217 13.72 25.14 -0.65
C GLY A 217 14.65 26.31 -0.31
N LEU A 218 14.23 27.55 -0.59
CA LEU A 218 14.98 28.74 -0.25
C LEU A 218 14.05 29.80 0.33
N HIS A 219 14.24 30.11 1.60
CA HIS A 219 13.39 31.05 2.33
C HIS A 219 14.16 32.26 2.83
N TYR A 220 13.51 33.42 2.79
CA TYR A 220 14.03 34.65 3.38
C TYR A 220 13.16 35.08 4.55
N VAL A 221 13.80 35.40 5.67
CA VAL A 221 13.17 36.10 6.78
C VAL A 221 13.91 37.42 6.99
N GLU A 222 13.27 38.53 6.65
CA GLU A 222 13.82 39.86 6.77
C GLU A 222 13.20 40.59 7.97
N PHE A 223 14.06 41.22 8.76
CA PHE A 223 13.71 42.15 9.82
C PHE A 223 14.07 43.56 9.34
N LEU A 224 13.04 44.37 9.09
CA LEU A 224 13.18 45.79 8.75
C LEU A 224 12.93 46.60 10.02
N ALA A 225 13.93 47.35 10.46
CA ALA A 225 13.85 48.11 11.69
C ALA A 225 13.42 49.57 11.42
N ASP A 226 12.67 50.11 12.37
CA ASP A 226 12.52 51.52 12.66
C ASP A 226 13.25 51.81 13.98
N ARG A 227 14.06 52.87 14.01
CA ARG A 227 14.94 53.25 15.13
C ARG A 227 16.01 52.18 15.43
N MET A 228 16.18 51.76 16.69
CA MET A 228 17.33 50.99 17.20
C MET A 228 16.93 49.75 18.05
N PRO A 229 16.05 48.86 17.55
CA PRO A 229 15.71 47.61 18.24
C PRO A 229 16.93 46.69 18.42
N ILE A 230 16.85 45.73 19.34
CA ILE A 230 17.92 44.75 19.61
C ILE A 230 17.38 43.34 19.42
N LEU A 231 17.91 42.58 18.46
CA LEU A 231 17.57 41.17 18.26
C LEU A 231 18.45 40.35 19.20
N LYS A 232 17.82 39.78 20.23
CA LYS A 232 18.51 39.01 21.26
C LYS A 232 18.77 37.58 20.81
N THR A 233 17.70 36.88 20.44
CA THR A 233 17.77 35.46 20.10
C THR A 233 16.89 35.14 18.91
N VAL A 234 17.32 34.17 18.12
CA VAL A 234 16.53 33.52 17.08
C VAL A 234 16.56 32.03 17.33
N LYS A 235 15.38 31.41 17.39
CA LYS A 235 15.23 29.95 17.43
C LYS A 235 14.60 29.51 16.12
N LEU A 236 15.15 28.50 15.50
CA LEU A 236 14.62 27.89 14.29
C LEU A 236 14.15 26.51 14.67
N LEU A 237 12.85 26.27 14.51
CA LEU A 237 12.29 24.94 14.69
C LEU A 237 12.46 24.21 13.37
N MET A 238 13.19 23.11 13.42
CA MET A 238 13.34 22.21 12.30
C MET A 238 12.04 21.40 12.15
N ASP A 239 11.70 20.99 10.93
CA ASP A 239 10.79 19.87 10.79
C ASP A 239 11.43 18.67 11.49
N GLU A 240 10.65 18.03 12.37
CA GLU A 240 10.98 16.72 12.90
C GLU A 240 11.39 15.90 11.70
N LYS A 241 12.65 15.44 11.66
CA LYS A 241 13.19 14.74 10.49
C LYS A 241 12.16 13.69 10.14
N GLN A 242 11.41 13.91 9.05
CA GLN A 242 10.83 12.81 8.31
C GLN A 242 12.04 12.15 7.69
N VAL A 243 12.82 11.43 8.51
CA VAL A 243 13.60 10.30 8.04
C VAL A 243 12.57 9.55 7.21
N PRO A 244 12.72 9.50 5.89
CA PRO A 244 11.72 8.87 5.05
C PRO A 244 11.48 7.51 5.66
N ASP A 245 10.22 7.24 6.05
CA ASP A 245 9.88 6.01 6.77
C ASP A 245 10.24 4.84 5.86
N ILE A 246 11.42 4.28 6.08
CA ILE A 246 11.99 3.29 5.19
C ILE A 246 11.32 1.98 5.55
N LYS A 247 10.54 1.45 4.63
CA LYS A 247 9.75 0.24 4.83
C LYS A 247 10.67 -0.89 5.24
N GLU A 248 10.43 -1.46 6.42
CA GLU A 248 11.14 -2.64 6.88
C GLU A 248 10.66 -3.88 6.10
N TYR A 249 11.62 -4.63 5.56
CA TYR A 249 11.37 -5.89 4.88
C TYR A 249 11.57 -7.04 5.87
N ASN A 250 10.78 -8.10 5.74
CA ASN A 250 11.00 -9.30 6.54
C ASN A 250 12.34 -9.94 6.17
N LEU A 251 12.96 -10.65 7.11
CA LEU A 251 14.16 -11.43 6.81
C LEU A 251 13.88 -12.47 5.72
N GLY A 252 14.88 -12.72 4.87
CA GLY A 252 14.83 -13.79 3.88
C GLY A 252 14.77 -15.18 4.53
N LEU A 253 14.57 -16.22 3.70
CA LEU A 253 14.37 -17.59 4.19
C LEU A 253 15.60 -18.15 4.92
N ALA A 254 16.81 -17.71 4.55
CA ALA A 254 18.05 -18.10 5.24
C ALA A 254 18.49 -17.07 6.29
N GLY A 255 17.63 -16.11 6.64
CA GLY A 255 17.94 -15.04 7.59
C GLY A 255 18.61 -13.82 6.95
N GLU A 256 18.50 -13.66 5.63
CA GLU A 256 19.03 -12.51 4.91
C GLU A 256 18.41 -11.21 5.44
N ASN A 257 19.26 -10.27 5.86
CA ASN A 257 18.81 -8.97 6.33
C ASN A 257 18.64 -7.99 5.16
N TYR A 258 17.43 -7.89 4.62
CA TYR A 258 17.09 -6.96 3.55
C TYR A 258 17.03 -5.48 3.98
N ASN A 259 17.29 -5.16 5.26
CA ASN A 259 17.30 -3.80 5.79
C ASN A 259 18.72 -3.29 6.06
N ARG A 260 19.75 -4.09 5.75
CA ARG A 260 21.15 -3.83 6.12
C ARG A 260 21.75 -2.54 5.55
N PHE A 261 21.15 -1.96 4.51
CA PHE A 261 21.63 -0.74 3.84
C PHE A 261 20.66 0.44 3.95
N ASN A 262 19.71 0.40 4.88
CA ASN A 262 18.75 1.49 5.08
C ASN A 262 19.43 2.86 5.32
N PRO A 263 20.47 2.97 6.19
CA PRO A 263 21.15 4.25 6.41
C PRO A 263 21.83 4.80 5.15
N GLU A 264 22.51 3.95 4.40
CA GLU A 264 23.20 4.30 3.15
C GLU A 264 22.20 4.76 2.10
N LEU A 265 21.09 4.04 1.94
CA LEU A 265 20.00 4.40 1.03
C LEU A 265 19.46 5.80 1.32
N ILE A 266 19.10 6.09 2.58
CA ILE A 266 18.60 7.40 2.99
C ILE A 266 19.63 8.47 2.68
N ASN A 267 20.89 8.27 3.09
CA ASN A 267 21.95 9.26 2.91
C ASN A 267 22.21 9.57 1.43
N LYS A 268 22.31 8.55 0.57
CA LYS A 268 22.61 8.75 -0.86
C LYS A 268 21.44 9.32 -1.65
N VAL A 269 20.22 8.91 -1.33
CA VAL A 269 19.02 9.50 -1.94
C VAL A 269 18.85 10.95 -1.50
N SER A 270 19.06 11.26 -0.22
CA SER A 270 19.06 12.65 0.26
C SER A 270 20.12 13.51 -0.42
N PHE A 271 21.34 13.00 -0.61
CA PHE A 271 22.40 13.72 -1.32
C PHE A 271 21.97 14.15 -2.73
N TRP A 272 21.46 13.20 -3.54
CA TRP A 272 21.04 13.51 -4.92
C TRP A 272 19.76 14.33 -4.99
N ASN A 273 18.81 14.10 -4.07
CA ASN A 273 17.65 14.99 -3.93
C ASN A 273 18.09 16.44 -3.71
N SER A 274 19.02 16.69 -2.78
CA SER A 274 19.56 18.04 -2.57
C SER A 274 20.21 18.60 -3.83
N HIS A 275 21.01 17.80 -4.55
CA HIS A 275 21.66 18.24 -5.79
C HIS A 275 20.66 18.67 -6.87
N PHE A 276 19.63 17.85 -7.14
CA PHE A 276 18.70 18.11 -8.24
C PHE A 276 17.55 19.06 -7.89
N LEU A 277 17.15 19.14 -6.62
CA LEU A 277 16.12 20.08 -6.17
C LEU A 277 16.66 21.51 -6.04
N GLN A 278 17.96 21.69 -5.78
CA GLN A 278 18.61 22.99 -5.64
C GLN A 278 19.24 23.52 -6.97
N GLY A 279 19.15 22.75 -8.05
CA GLY A 279 19.80 23.07 -9.33
C GLY A 279 19.20 24.29 -10.04
N GLN A 280 19.93 24.81 -11.04
CA GLN A 280 19.49 25.94 -11.88
C GLN A 280 18.31 25.62 -12.82
N TYR A 281 17.96 24.34 -12.94
CA TYR A 281 16.93 23.82 -13.83
C TYR A 281 15.63 23.59 -13.05
N PRO A 282 14.45 23.56 -13.71
CA PRO A 282 13.21 23.25 -13.00
C PRO A 282 13.39 21.95 -12.20
N PRO A 283 13.16 21.97 -10.87
CA PRO A 283 13.37 20.80 -10.04
C PRO A 283 12.40 19.68 -10.42
N PRO A 284 12.72 18.40 -10.13
CA PRO A 284 11.76 17.32 -10.29
C PRO A 284 10.49 17.64 -9.48
N PRO A 285 9.29 17.30 -10.00
CA PRO A 285 8.03 17.64 -9.35
C PRO A 285 7.86 16.94 -7.99
N GLN A 286 8.60 15.85 -7.77
CA GLN A 286 8.64 15.12 -6.51
C GLN A 286 10.07 14.63 -6.25
N ALA A 287 10.54 14.77 -5.01
CA ALA A 287 11.77 14.14 -4.53
C ALA A 287 11.73 12.63 -4.74
N LEU A 288 12.88 12.02 -5.00
CA LEU A 288 13.02 10.57 -5.09
C LEU A 288 12.84 9.95 -3.70
N ASP A 289 11.95 8.96 -3.58
CA ASP A 289 11.70 8.23 -2.34
C ASP A 289 12.76 7.12 -2.15
N PRO A 290 13.48 7.07 -1.01
CA PRO A 290 14.41 5.99 -0.70
C PRO A 290 13.79 4.59 -0.75
N ASN A 291 12.50 4.45 -0.48
CA ASN A 291 11.79 3.18 -0.59
C ASN A 291 11.72 2.66 -2.03
N LEU A 292 11.69 3.56 -3.03
CA LEU A 292 11.72 3.14 -4.42
C LEU A 292 13.10 2.59 -4.79
N ILE A 293 14.16 3.23 -4.32
CA ILE A 293 15.55 2.74 -4.51
C ILE A 293 15.76 1.41 -3.79
N LYS A 294 15.24 1.27 -2.57
CA LYS A 294 15.24 0.00 -1.84
C LYS A 294 14.54 -1.12 -2.62
N ALA A 295 13.40 -0.80 -3.24
CA ALA A 295 12.65 -1.76 -4.05
C ALA A 295 13.41 -2.18 -5.32
N ILE A 296 14.05 -1.23 -6.00
CA ILE A 296 14.92 -1.51 -7.15
C ILE A 296 16.06 -2.43 -6.70
N MET A 297 16.80 -2.06 -5.66
CA MET A 297 17.91 -2.85 -5.13
C MET A 297 17.50 -4.29 -4.77
N TYR A 298 16.32 -4.46 -4.17
CA TYR A 298 15.81 -5.80 -3.90
C TYR A 298 15.52 -6.59 -5.18
N VAL A 299 14.89 -5.98 -6.18
CA VAL A 299 14.57 -6.65 -7.44
C VAL A 299 15.83 -6.99 -8.24
N GLU A 300 16.85 -6.13 -8.19
CA GLU A 300 18.11 -6.33 -8.92
C GLU A 300 18.99 -7.42 -8.30
N SER A 301 19.06 -7.49 -6.97
CA SER A 301 20.10 -8.29 -6.31
C SER A 301 19.68 -8.93 -4.99
N GLU A 302 18.41 -8.82 -4.60
CA GLU A 302 17.94 -9.16 -3.25
C GLU A 302 18.80 -8.49 -2.17
N MET A 303 19.16 -7.21 -2.36
CA MET A 303 20.08 -6.46 -1.49
C MET A 303 21.51 -7.02 -1.47
N GLY A 304 21.97 -7.62 -2.57
CA GLY A 304 23.29 -8.23 -2.75
C GLY A 304 23.40 -9.69 -2.31
N PHE A 305 22.29 -10.39 -2.09
CA PHE A 305 22.25 -11.81 -1.74
C PHE A 305 21.96 -12.72 -2.94
N GLY A 306 21.27 -12.22 -3.96
CA GLY A 306 20.91 -12.98 -5.16
C GLY A 306 22.10 -13.19 -6.11
N ILE A 307 21.88 -14.01 -7.14
CA ILE A 307 22.77 -14.07 -8.32
C ILE A 307 21.91 -13.58 -9.48
N ASN A 308 22.42 -12.64 -10.26
CA ASN A 308 21.68 -12.11 -11.39
C ASN A 308 21.62 -13.16 -12.53
N SER A 309 20.78 -12.92 -13.54
CA SER A 309 20.68 -13.83 -14.69
C SER A 309 21.88 -13.78 -15.63
N THR A 310 22.73 -12.75 -15.57
CA THR A 310 23.91 -12.60 -16.45
C THR A 310 25.17 -13.28 -15.89
N GLY A 311 25.13 -13.72 -14.63
CA GLY A 311 26.28 -14.24 -13.89
C GLY A 311 27.19 -13.15 -13.29
N HIS A 312 26.89 -11.86 -13.49
CA HIS A 312 27.59 -10.76 -12.85
C HIS A 312 27.28 -10.73 -11.34
N PRO A 313 28.31 -10.55 -10.49
CA PRO A 313 28.14 -10.63 -9.04
C PRO A 313 27.20 -9.53 -8.51
N ALA A 314 26.22 -9.94 -7.70
CA ALA A 314 25.29 -9.06 -6.99
C ALA A 314 25.94 -8.17 -5.92
N TYR A 315 27.15 -8.53 -5.48
CA TYR A 315 27.89 -7.81 -4.46
C TYR A 315 29.31 -7.55 -4.96
N PRO A 316 29.83 -6.31 -4.85
CA PRO A 316 29.25 -5.13 -4.19
C PRO A 316 28.18 -4.37 -5.00
N ASP A 317 27.92 -4.75 -6.24
CA ASP A 317 27.00 -4.03 -7.14
C ASP A 317 25.51 -4.34 -6.88
N VAL A 318 25.00 -3.92 -5.73
CA VAL A 318 23.65 -4.25 -5.26
C VAL A 318 22.51 -3.71 -6.12
N MET A 319 22.79 -2.84 -7.10
CA MET A 319 21.80 -2.28 -8.01
C MET A 319 22.13 -2.52 -9.50
N GLN A 320 23.14 -3.35 -9.78
CA GLN A 320 23.41 -3.93 -11.10
C GLN A 320 23.68 -2.91 -12.22
N ILE A 321 24.30 -1.77 -11.90
CA ILE A 321 24.68 -0.76 -12.90
C ILE A 321 26.11 -0.90 -13.41
N GLY A 322 26.92 -1.75 -12.78
CA GLY A 322 28.34 -1.97 -13.09
C GLY A 322 28.61 -3.25 -13.88
N ASP A 323 27.57 -3.90 -14.40
CA ASP A 323 27.72 -4.96 -15.41
C ASP A 323 28.37 -4.35 -16.66
N GLU A 324 29.45 -4.96 -17.18
CA GLU A 324 30.22 -4.48 -18.34
C GLU A 324 29.38 -4.42 -19.62
N ASP A 325 28.31 -5.22 -19.69
CA ASP A 325 27.35 -5.22 -20.79
C ASP A 325 26.24 -4.16 -20.61
N ASN A 326 26.15 -3.52 -19.45
CA ASN A 326 25.16 -2.49 -19.15
C ASN A 326 25.70 -1.08 -19.45
N PRO A 327 25.02 -0.26 -20.27
CA PRO A 327 25.48 1.09 -20.59
C PRO A 327 25.54 2.04 -19.39
N ALA A 328 24.97 1.70 -18.22
CA ALA A 328 24.76 2.63 -17.11
C ALA A 328 26.03 3.31 -16.61
N ILE A 329 27.01 2.54 -16.10
CA ILE A 329 28.25 3.11 -15.55
C ILE A 329 29.08 3.82 -16.62
N HIS A 330 29.10 3.26 -17.84
CA HIS A 330 29.79 3.83 -18.99
C HIS A 330 29.18 5.17 -19.43
N THR A 331 27.85 5.29 -19.40
CA THR A 331 27.14 6.54 -19.71
C THR A 331 27.52 7.63 -18.72
N LEU A 332 27.57 7.31 -17.42
CA LEU A 332 27.95 8.26 -16.38
C LEU A 332 29.42 8.70 -16.55
N ASN A 333 30.33 7.76 -16.81
CA ASN A 333 31.75 8.09 -17.00
C ASN A 333 32.08 8.65 -18.39
N ASN A 334 31.15 8.64 -19.35
CA ASN A 334 31.41 9.09 -20.72
C ASN A 334 32.68 8.49 -21.35
N ASP A 335 32.99 7.23 -21.04
CA ASP A 335 34.27 6.58 -21.36
C ASP A 335 34.39 6.08 -22.82
N GLY A 336 33.36 6.33 -23.63
CA GLY A 336 33.35 5.97 -25.04
C GLY A 336 32.86 4.55 -25.32
N TRP A 337 32.27 3.86 -24.35
CA TRP A 337 31.62 2.57 -24.57
C TRP A 337 30.59 2.63 -25.70
N ILE A 338 30.62 1.60 -26.56
CA ILE A 338 29.75 1.46 -27.71
C ILE A 338 28.81 0.30 -27.47
N ASP A 339 27.51 0.58 -27.50
CA ASP A 339 26.47 -0.44 -27.34
C ASP A 339 26.65 -1.54 -28.39
N PRO A 340 26.81 -2.81 -27.98
CA PRO A 340 27.07 -3.91 -28.90
C PRO A 340 25.90 -4.14 -29.87
N ASN A 341 24.67 -3.80 -29.46
CA ASN A 341 23.45 -3.97 -30.23
C ASN A 341 23.14 -2.75 -31.10
N THR A 342 23.18 -1.55 -30.52
CA THR A 342 22.77 -0.32 -31.23
C THR A 342 23.92 0.39 -31.96
N LYS A 343 25.17 0.03 -31.66
CA LYS A 343 26.39 0.71 -32.14
C LYS A 343 26.47 2.19 -31.78
N SER A 344 25.66 2.63 -30.81
CA SER A 344 25.64 4.00 -30.31
C SER A 344 26.65 4.18 -29.18
N VAL A 345 27.25 5.37 -29.07
CA VAL A 345 28.16 5.69 -27.96
C VAL A 345 27.32 6.14 -26.77
N ALA A 346 27.49 5.46 -25.64
CA ALA A 346 26.86 5.83 -24.38
C ALA A 346 27.41 7.17 -23.89
N LYS A 347 26.55 8.19 -23.76
CA LYS A 347 26.97 9.52 -23.31
C LYS A 347 25.94 10.20 -22.42
N GLU A 348 26.41 10.82 -21.36
CA GLU A 348 25.65 11.75 -20.54
C GLU A 348 26.01 13.20 -20.90
N TYR A 349 24.99 14.03 -21.09
CA TYR A 349 25.15 15.45 -21.38
C TYR A 349 24.35 16.29 -20.38
N ILE A 350 24.87 17.47 -20.08
CA ILE A 350 24.13 18.58 -19.49
C ILE A 350 23.97 19.69 -20.52
N TRP A 351 22.82 20.37 -20.53
CA TRP A 351 22.63 21.53 -21.40
C TRP A 351 22.97 22.81 -20.66
N THR A 352 24.02 23.50 -21.09
CA THR A 352 24.42 24.79 -20.51
C THR A 352 23.94 25.95 -21.40
N VAL A 353 24.09 27.19 -20.92
CA VAL A 353 23.88 28.39 -21.75
C VAL A 353 24.74 28.39 -23.03
N ASN A 354 25.82 27.61 -23.06
CA ASN A 354 26.72 27.47 -24.19
C ASN A 354 26.43 26.21 -25.05
N GLY A 355 25.30 25.54 -24.83
CA GLY A 355 24.93 24.29 -25.51
C GLY A 355 25.24 23.02 -24.70
N PRO A 356 25.15 21.83 -25.33
CA PRO A 356 25.38 20.55 -24.67
C PRO A 356 26.84 20.43 -24.25
N GLN A 357 27.07 20.12 -22.99
CA GLN A 357 28.36 19.75 -22.43
C GLN A 357 28.31 18.30 -21.97
N VAL A 358 29.34 17.54 -22.30
CA VAL A 358 29.50 16.15 -21.81
C VAL A 358 29.76 16.20 -20.31
N MET A 359 29.02 15.40 -19.54
CA MET A 359 29.13 15.34 -18.09
C MET A 359 29.99 14.15 -17.68
N ASP A 360 31.30 14.37 -17.56
CA ASP A 360 32.24 13.30 -17.23
C ASP A 360 32.59 13.34 -15.74
N TYR A 361 32.24 12.29 -15.00
CA TYR A 361 32.64 12.09 -13.60
C TYR A 361 34.08 11.57 -13.45
N LYS A 362 34.87 11.52 -14.54
CA LYS A 362 36.30 11.20 -14.57
C LYS A 362 36.64 9.86 -13.91
N GLY A 363 35.76 8.88 -14.08
CA GLY A 363 35.91 7.55 -13.47
C GLY A 363 35.48 7.47 -11.99
N GLU A 364 34.94 8.54 -11.40
CA GLU A 364 34.37 8.49 -10.05
C GLU A 364 33.13 7.60 -9.98
N ALA A 365 32.42 7.40 -11.10
CA ALA A 365 31.30 6.47 -11.17
C ALA A 365 31.79 5.02 -11.21
N ASN A 366 31.65 4.33 -10.07
CA ASN A 366 32.05 2.93 -9.91
C ASN A 366 31.10 2.19 -8.96
N VAL A 367 31.27 0.88 -8.86
CA VAL A 367 30.48 0.00 -7.98
C VAL A 367 31.34 -0.81 -7.02
N ASP A 368 32.59 -0.38 -6.78
CA ASP A 368 33.59 -1.12 -5.99
C ASP A 368 33.18 -1.33 -4.53
N THR A 369 32.21 -0.55 -4.05
CA THR A 369 31.59 -0.67 -2.73
C THR A 369 30.07 -0.56 -2.86
N VAL A 370 29.34 -1.12 -1.89
CA VAL A 370 27.87 -0.97 -1.81
C VAL A 370 27.46 0.50 -1.77
N GLU A 371 28.20 1.32 -1.02
CA GLU A 371 27.95 2.76 -0.91
C GLU A 371 28.03 3.44 -2.29
N ASN A 372 29.02 3.09 -3.10
CA ASN A 372 29.19 3.62 -4.45
C ASN A 372 28.14 3.06 -5.42
N SER A 373 27.83 1.76 -5.36
CA SER A 373 26.75 1.16 -6.15
C SER A 373 25.41 1.88 -5.89
N ILE A 374 25.06 2.16 -4.63
CA ILE A 374 23.87 2.94 -4.28
C ILE A 374 23.98 4.36 -4.83
N HIS A 375 25.09 5.06 -4.55
CA HIS A 375 25.27 6.46 -4.92
C HIS A 375 25.09 6.68 -6.42
N TRP A 376 25.77 5.88 -7.24
CA TRP A 376 25.73 6.03 -8.70
C TRP A 376 24.46 5.46 -9.32
N SER A 377 23.81 4.48 -8.69
CA SER A 377 22.51 3.99 -9.13
C SER A 377 21.39 4.99 -8.93
N VAL A 378 21.42 5.73 -7.82
CA VAL A 378 20.52 6.86 -7.61
C VAL A 378 20.74 7.90 -8.71
N ARG A 379 22.00 8.26 -9.01
CA ARG A 379 22.33 9.19 -10.10
C ARG A 379 21.84 8.70 -11.46
N TRP A 380 21.98 7.40 -11.73
CA TRP A 380 21.49 6.78 -12.95
C TRP A 380 19.97 6.88 -13.07
N LEU A 381 19.23 6.70 -11.97
CA LEU A 381 17.78 6.88 -12.00
C LEU A 381 17.38 8.34 -12.30
N TYR A 382 18.10 9.34 -11.76
CA TYR A 382 17.92 10.74 -12.15
C TYR A 382 18.19 10.96 -13.65
N HIS A 383 19.26 10.37 -14.19
CA HIS A 383 19.54 10.42 -15.62
C HIS A 383 18.36 9.89 -16.44
N LYS A 384 17.75 8.77 -16.01
CA LYS A 384 16.57 8.20 -16.69
C LYS A 384 15.31 9.04 -16.53
N ALA A 385 15.16 9.74 -15.41
CA ALA A 385 14.05 10.63 -15.17
C ALA A 385 14.16 11.92 -16.01
N GLU A 386 15.37 12.39 -16.28
CA GLU A 386 15.59 13.65 -16.98
C GLU A 386 15.20 13.59 -18.47
N ILE A 387 14.49 14.61 -18.93
CA ILE A 387 14.14 14.86 -20.32
C ILE A 387 14.93 16.08 -20.77
N ILE A 388 15.72 15.94 -21.83
CA ILE A 388 16.36 17.05 -22.53
C ILE A 388 15.74 17.11 -23.92
N GLN A 389 15.07 18.22 -24.25
CA GLN A 389 14.50 18.46 -25.58
C GLN A 389 15.57 19.02 -26.53
N ASP A 390 15.29 19.05 -27.83
CA ASP A 390 16.22 19.52 -28.87
C ASP A 390 16.63 20.99 -28.70
N ASP A 391 15.77 21.81 -28.08
CA ASP A 391 16.03 23.20 -27.73
C ASP A 391 16.80 23.38 -26.42
N GLY A 392 17.17 22.26 -25.77
CA GLY A 392 17.84 22.23 -24.47
C GLY A 392 16.89 22.37 -23.28
N ALA A 393 15.57 22.49 -23.50
CA ALA A 393 14.61 22.57 -22.41
C ALA A 393 14.63 21.27 -21.60
N ARG A 394 14.66 21.44 -20.28
CA ARG A 394 14.69 20.33 -19.32
C ARG A 394 13.31 20.07 -18.74
N GLY A 395 12.99 18.80 -18.60
CA GLY A 395 11.80 18.31 -17.93
C GLY A 395 12.09 17.02 -17.16
N TRP A 396 11.10 16.55 -16.42
CA TRP A 396 11.22 15.34 -15.62
C TRP A 396 10.09 14.37 -15.98
N ARG A 397 10.46 13.11 -16.22
CA ARG A 397 9.51 11.99 -16.29
C ARG A 397 9.02 11.66 -14.89
N SER A 398 7.94 10.89 -14.82
CA SER A 398 7.56 10.26 -13.56
C SER A 398 8.65 9.29 -13.10
N TRP A 399 8.76 9.06 -11.79
CA TRP A 399 9.67 8.03 -11.26
C TRP A 399 9.35 6.63 -11.81
N LYS A 400 8.08 6.35 -12.12
CA LYS A 400 7.65 5.10 -12.73
C LYS A 400 8.22 4.92 -14.13
N ASP A 401 8.21 5.97 -14.94
CA ASP A 401 8.80 5.96 -16.28
C ASP A 401 10.34 5.92 -16.23
N ALA A 402 10.95 6.51 -15.19
CA ALA A 402 12.39 6.41 -14.96
C ALA A 402 12.80 4.96 -14.64
N VAL A 403 12.05 4.28 -13.76
CA VAL A 403 12.23 2.85 -13.44
C VAL A 403 12.06 1.98 -14.69
N ALA A 404 11.06 2.27 -15.53
CA ALA A 404 10.86 1.57 -16.80
C ALA A 404 12.08 1.62 -17.74
N ARG A 405 12.92 2.66 -17.60
CA ARG A 405 14.10 2.92 -18.42
C ARG A 405 15.41 2.58 -17.72
N TYR A 406 15.35 2.19 -16.44
CA TYR A 406 16.51 1.89 -15.63
C TYR A 406 17.33 0.73 -16.21
N ASN A 407 16.64 -0.38 -16.54
CA ASN A 407 17.23 -1.58 -17.12
C ASN A 407 17.03 -1.68 -18.65
N GLY A 408 17.53 -0.70 -19.40
CA GLY A 408 17.51 -0.72 -20.88
C GLY A 408 16.18 -0.33 -21.56
N GLY A 409 15.07 -0.28 -20.83
CA GLY A 409 13.79 0.25 -21.33
C GLY A 409 12.74 -0.81 -21.66
N GLY A 410 11.51 -0.61 -21.19
CA GLY A 410 10.32 -1.24 -21.75
C GLY A 410 9.89 -2.58 -21.17
N ASP A 411 10.55 -3.07 -20.11
CA ASP A 411 10.09 -4.28 -19.41
C ASP A 411 8.97 -3.93 -18.41
N PHE A 412 7.73 -4.19 -18.82
CA PHE A 412 6.55 -4.02 -17.97
C PHE A 412 6.55 -4.95 -16.75
N GLU A 413 7.13 -6.15 -16.84
CA GLU A 413 7.23 -7.06 -15.71
C GLU A 413 8.20 -6.53 -14.66
N TYR A 414 9.33 -5.97 -15.08
CA TYR A 414 10.29 -5.32 -14.18
C TYR A 414 9.62 -4.17 -13.40
N ILE A 415 8.91 -3.27 -14.08
CA ILE A 415 8.18 -2.17 -13.44
C ILE A 415 7.19 -2.71 -12.40
N GLN A 416 6.42 -3.75 -12.74
CA GLN A 416 5.47 -4.36 -11.82
C GLN A 416 6.15 -5.00 -10.62
N LYS A 417 7.29 -5.68 -10.80
CA LYS A 417 8.07 -6.26 -9.70
C LYS A 417 8.55 -5.17 -8.74
N VAL A 418 9.20 -4.12 -9.26
CA VAL A 418 9.69 -2.99 -8.45
C VAL A 418 8.54 -2.29 -7.72
N TYR A 419 7.44 -1.97 -8.42
CA TYR A 419 6.32 -1.26 -7.78
C TYR A 419 5.54 -2.14 -6.79
N ASN A 420 5.42 -3.45 -7.03
CA ASN A 420 4.84 -4.34 -6.03
C ASN A 420 5.67 -4.35 -4.74
N VAL A 421 7.00 -4.42 -4.85
CA VAL A 421 7.90 -4.35 -3.68
C VAL A 421 7.84 -2.97 -3.03
N TYR A 422 7.85 -1.89 -3.82
CA TYR A 422 7.77 -0.52 -3.34
C TYR A 422 6.46 -0.26 -2.59
N GLU A 423 5.31 -0.69 -3.11
CA GLU A 423 3.98 -0.44 -2.52
C GLU A 423 3.68 -1.38 -1.35
N LYS A 424 3.85 -2.69 -1.55
CA LYS A 424 3.43 -3.74 -0.61
C LYS A 424 4.53 -4.19 0.34
N GLY A 425 5.78 -3.80 0.08
CA GLY A 425 6.94 -4.32 0.79
C GLY A 425 7.24 -5.78 0.42
N ILE A 426 8.06 -6.41 1.25
CA ILE A 426 8.49 -7.80 1.06
C ILE A 426 8.05 -8.58 2.28
N GLY A 427 7.04 -9.40 2.06
CA GLY A 427 6.51 -10.30 3.04
C GLY A 427 5.89 -11.48 2.33
N ARG A 428 5.84 -12.61 3.03
CA ARG A 428 5.00 -13.73 2.56
C ARG A 428 3.61 -13.15 2.34
N ASN A 429 3.06 -13.33 1.14
CA ASN A 429 1.62 -13.26 0.92
C ASN A 429 1.01 -14.28 1.89
N SER A 430 0.77 -13.83 3.12
CA SER A 430 0.27 -14.68 4.16
C SER A 430 -1.13 -15.03 3.73
N ILE A 431 -1.28 -16.23 3.17
CA ILE A 431 -2.52 -16.97 3.31
C ILE A 431 -2.75 -16.94 4.81
N LYS A 432 -3.61 -16.02 5.26
CA LYS A 432 -3.80 -15.76 6.68
C LYS A 432 -4.22 -17.10 7.27
N LEU A 433 -3.59 -17.56 8.35
CA LEU A 433 -3.86 -18.88 8.92
C LEU A 433 -5.38 -19.13 9.10
N TRP A 434 -6.12 -18.05 9.41
CA TRP A 434 -7.58 -18.04 9.49
C TRP A 434 -8.29 -18.49 8.22
N SER A 435 -7.80 -18.22 7.00
CA SER A 435 -8.43 -18.67 5.76
C SER A 435 -8.31 -20.18 5.56
N ILE A 436 -7.23 -20.80 6.03
CA ILE A 436 -7.09 -22.27 6.06
C ILE A 436 -8.05 -22.85 7.11
N VAL A 437 -8.14 -22.25 8.28
CA VAL A 437 -9.10 -22.67 9.33
C VAL A 437 -10.54 -22.54 8.84
N LEU A 438 -10.88 -21.46 8.12
CA LEU A 438 -12.23 -21.25 7.56
C LEU A 438 -12.55 -22.28 6.46
N LEU A 439 -11.57 -22.64 5.63
CA LEU A 439 -11.70 -23.71 4.63
C LEU A 439 -11.94 -25.07 5.32
N LEU A 440 -11.16 -25.39 6.36
CA LEU A 440 -11.29 -26.65 7.09
C LEU A 440 -12.60 -26.75 7.89
N LEU A 441 -13.11 -25.64 8.43
CA LEU A 441 -14.39 -25.62 9.16
C LEU A 441 -15.60 -25.66 8.23
N SER A 442 -15.49 -25.16 7.01
CA SER A 442 -16.60 -25.17 6.04
C SER A 442 -16.75 -26.51 5.32
N PHE A 443 -15.67 -27.28 5.16
CA PHE A 443 -15.71 -28.57 4.46
C PHE A 443 -16.72 -29.59 5.04
N PRO A 444 -16.81 -29.83 6.38
CA PRO A 444 -17.82 -30.72 6.95
C PRO A 444 -19.26 -30.26 6.71
N MET A 445 -19.49 -28.94 6.63
CA MET A 445 -20.81 -28.37 6.37
C MET A 445 -21.24 -28.62 4.92
N PHE A 446 -20.32 -28.49 3.95
CA PHE A 446 -20.61 -28.86 2.57
C PHE A 446 -20.85 -30.36 2.39
N LEU A 447 -20.06 -31.20 3.08
CA LEU A 447 -20.24 -32.65 3.04
C LEU A 447 -21.58 -33.08 3.65
N SER A 448 -21.97 -32.51 4.79
CA SER A 448 -23.27 -32.82 5.41
C SER A 448 -24.45 -32.35 4.57
N MET A 449 -24.38 -31.16 3.96
CA MET A 449 -25.38 -30.71 2.99
C MET A 449 -25.46 -31.65 1.78
N PHE A 450 -24.32 -32.07 1.22
CA PHE A 450 -24.29 -33.02 0.11
C PHE A 450 -24.95 -34.35 0.48
N VAL A 451 -24.66 -34.90 1.66
CA VAL A 451 -25.30 -36.13 2.17
C VAL A 451 -26.81 -35.93 2.31
N LEU A 452 -27.26 -34.81 2.89
CA LEU A 452 -28.69 -34.50 3.01
C LEU A 452 -29.38 -34.46 1.63
N PHE A 453 -28.79 -33.76 0.67
CA PHE A 453 -29.34 -33.68 -0.70
C PHE A 453 -29.34 -35.03 -1.42
N TYR A 454 -28.27 -35.82 -1.26
CA TYR A 454 -28.14 -37.12 -1.93
C TYR A 454 -29.17 -38.14 -1.44
N TYR A 455 -29.43 -38.18 -0.13
CA TYR A 455 -30.35 -39.13 0.49
C TYR A 455 -31.79 -38.63 0.60
N GLN A 456 -32.06 -37.36 0.26
CA GLN A 456 -33.40 -36.80 0.27
C GLN A 456 -34.35 -37.63 -0.61
N ASN A 457 -35.51 -37.99 -0.07
CA ASN A 457 -36.54 -38.81 -0.74
C ASN A 457 -36.05 -40.20 -1.18
N ARG A 458 -34.91 -40.70 -0.67
CA ARG A 458 -34.52 -42.11 -0.87
C ARG A 458 -35.03 -42.96 0.28
N PHE A 459 -35.45 -44.16 -0.05
CA PHE A 459 -35.92 -45.14 0.91
C PHE A 459 -34.92 -46.27 1.03
N PHE A 460 -34.77 -46.79 2.24
CA PHE A 460 -33.96 -47.97 2.51
C PHE A 460 -34.64 -48.81 3.57
N VAL A 461 -34.56 -50.13 3.42
CA VAL A 461 -35.11 -51.08 4.38
C VAL A 461 -33.95 -51.67 5.19
N THR A 462 -34.15 -51.75 6.50
CA THR A 462 -33.24 -52.42 7.43
C THR A 462 -33.97 -53.58 8.10
N ILE A 463 -33.19 -54.54 8.60
CA ILE A 463 -33.67 -55.62 9.47
C ILE A 463 -33.15 -55.34 10.86
N ASP A 464 -34.05 -55.05 11.79
CA ASP A 464 -33.74 -54.93 13.21
C ASP A 464 -34.00 -56.27 13.90
N LEU A 465 -33.03 -56.74 14.68
CA LEU A 465 -33.26 -57.84 15.63
C LEU A 465 -34.04 -57.31 16.83
N ILE A 466 -35.08 -58.03 17.26
CA ILE A 466 -35.90 -57.65 18.41
C ILE A 466 -35.29 -58.29 19.67
N PRO A 467 -34.65 -57.50 20.57
CA PRO A 467 -33.85 -58.07 21.66
C PRO A 467 -34.67 -58.76 22.77
N GLU A 468 -35.99 -58.53 22.82
CA GLU A 468 -36.84 -58.85 23.99
C GLU A 468 -37.65 -60.15 23.86
N SER A 469 -37.48 -60.96 22.81
CA SER A 469 -38.23 -62.22 22.72
C SER A 469 -37.76 -63.18 23.84
N LYS A 470 -38.62 -63.46 24.83
CA LYS A 470 -38.32 -64.31 26.00
C LYS A 470 -38.14 -65.80 25.66
N LEU A 471 -38.22 -66.17 24.38
CA LEU A 471 -38.08 -67.53 23.89
C LEU A 471 -36.68 -67.71 23.32
N ILE A 472 -35.90 -68.59 23.95
CA ILE A 472 -34.47 -68.85 23.68
C ILE A 472 -34.18 -69.30 22.23
N TYR A 473 -35.21 -69.59 21.43
CA TYR A 473 -35.10 -70.08 20.06
C TYR A 473 -35.84 -69.26 18.99
N SER A 474 -36.49 -68.14 19.33
CA SER A 474 -37.13 -67.27 18.33
C SER A 474 -36.20 -66.11 17.97
N GLN A 475 -35.64 -66.12 16.76
CA GLN A 475 -34.97 -64.94 16.20
C GLN A 475 -36.04 -63.98 15.67
N ASP A 476 -36.73 -63.29 16.57
CA ASP A 476 -37.69 -62.26 16.17
C ASP A 476 -36.95 -61.11 15.50
N TYR A 477 -37.45 -60.70 14.35
CA TYR A 477 -36.90 -59.57 13.58
C TYR A 477 -38.05 -58.73 13.03
N ARG A 478 -37.77 -57.47 12.78
CA ARG A 478 -38.68 -56.58 12.07
C ARG A 478 -37.97 -55.93 10.91
N PHE A 479 -38.74 -55.66 9.87
CA PHE A 479 -38.29 -54.79 8.80
C PHE A 479 -38.73 -53.36 9.08
N VAL A 480 -37.81 -52.42 8.90
CA VAL A 480 -38.07 -51.00 9.07
C VAL A 480 -37.69 -50.29 7.77
N ILE A 481 -38.65 -49.59 7.17
CA ILE A 481 -38.36 -48.68 6.07
C ILE A 481 -38.00 -47.32 6.63
N HIS A 482 -36.97 -46.72 6.06
CA HIS A 482 -36.48 -45.41 6.43
C HIS A 482 -36.57 -44.44 5.25
N ALA A 483 -36.85 -43.18 5.54
CA ALA A 483 -36.77 -42.07 4.59
C ALA A 483 -36.12 -40.85 5.24
N LEU A 484 -35.22 -40.19 4.51
CA LEU A 484 -34.74 -38.88 4.90
C LEU A 484 -35.67 -37.80 4.36
N ASP A 485 -36.40 -37.16 5.28
CA ASP A 485 -37.37 -36.09 5.02
C ASP A 485 -36.85 -34.76 5.54
N GLY A 486 -36.12 -34.04 4.68
CA GLY A 486 -35.37 -32.85 5.07
C GLY A 486 -34.22 -33.26 5.98
N VAL A 487 -34.27 -32.82 7.24
CA VAL A 487 -33.25 -33.18 8.25
C VAL A 487 -33.70 -34.30 9.19
N ARG A 488 -34.92 -34.86 8.99
CA ARG A 488 -35.49 -35.87 9.88
C ARG A 488 -35.46 -37.23 9.22
N LEU A 489 -34.82 -38.19 9.88
CA LEU A 489 -34.96 -39.59 9.54
C LEU A 489 -36.34 -40.08 10.03
N ARG A 490 -37.19 -40.48 9.09
CA ARG A 490 -38.48 -41.12 9.36
C ARG A 490 -38.30 -42.62 9.23
N SER A 491 -38.86 -43.38 10.17
CA SER A 491 -38.80 -44.82 10.20
C SER A 491 -40.20 -45.39 10.36
N PHE A 492 -40.50 -46.50 9.70
CA PHE A 492 -41.78 -47.18 9.80
C PHE A 492 -41.57 -48.68 9.77
N GLU A 493 -42.16 -49.36 10.74
CA GLU A 493 -42.12 -50.81 10.82
C GLU A 493 -43.10 -51.39 9.80
N ILE A 494 -42.58 -52.12 8.81
CA ILE A 494 -43.38 -52.68 7.72
C ILE A 494 -43.91 -54.08 8.08
N GLY A 495 -43.22 -54.78 8.98
CA GLY A 495 -43.63 -56.11 9.40
C GLY A 495 -42.68 -56.68 10.43
N GLN A 496 -43.23 -57.54 11.28
CA GLN A 496 -42.50 -58.25 12.32
C GLN A 496 -42.71 -59.76 12.17
N TYR A 497 -41.61 -60.50 12.24
CA TYR A 497 -41.61 -61.95 12.40
C TYR A 497 -41.58 -62.29 13.88
N ALA A 498 -42.57 -63.05 14.31
CA ALA A 498 -42.54 -63.72 15.59
C ALA A 498 -42.26 -65.20 15.34
N GLY A 499 -41.16 -65.71 15.90
CA GLY A 499 -40.65 -67.07 15.67
C GLY A 499 -41.60 -68.20 16.10
N HIS A 500 -42.74 -67.88 16.72
CA HIS A 500 -43.81 -68.83 17.01
C HIS A 500 -44.78 -69.06 15.83
N GLY A 501 -44.41 -68.66 14.61
CA GLY A 501 -45.15 -68.98 13.38
C GLY A 501 -46.41 -68.15 13.13
N GLY A 502 -46.54 -66.99 13.78
CA GLY A 502 -47.77 -66.18 13.75
C GLY A 502 -47.93 -65.24 12.55
N ASN A 503 -46.88 -65.01 11.76
CA ASN A 503 -46.93 -64.09 10.63
C ASN A 503 -46.04 -64.62 9.49
N ILE A 504 -46.61 -65.49 8.66
CA ILE A 504 -45.96 -66.01 7.45
C ILE A 504 -46.00 -65.00 6.29
N ASP A 505 -46.67 -63.86 6.51
CA ASP A 505 -47.00 -62.86 5.50
C ASP A 505 -45.98 -61.72 5.44
N ILE A 506 -44.73 -61.99 5.79
CA ILE A 506 -43.63 -61.01 5.76
C ILE A 506 -42.38 -61.62 5.13
N PHE A 507 -41.46 -60.76 4.71
CA PHE A 507 -40.22 -61.19 4.07
C PHE A 507 -39.38 -62.12 4.98
N GLY A 508 -38.66 -63.04 4.35
CA GLY A 508 -37.75 -63.95 5.03
C GLY A 508 -36.51 -63.20 5.51
N LYS A 509 -35.93 -63.63 6.63
CA LYS A 509 -34.77 -62.95 7.24
C LYS A 509 -33.59 -62.73 6.29
N ASN A 510 -33.39 -63.64 5.34
CA ASN A 510 -32.29 -63.61 4.38
C ASN A 510 -32.67 -62.94 3.05
N ASP A 511 -33.91 -62.47 2.92
CA ASP A 511 -34.42 -61.87 1.70
C ASP A 511 -34.72 -60.39 1.97
N MET A 512 -33.76 -59.53 1.62
CA MET A 512 -33.92 -58.09 1.74
C MET A 512 -34.89 -57.62 0.65
N PRO A 513 -36.03 -57.01 1.00
CA PRO A 513 -36.99 -56.60 -0.01
C PRO A 513 -36.39 -55.52 -0.91
N GLU A 514 -36.59 -55.68 -2.21
CA GLU A 514 -36.31 -54.64 -3.19
C GLU A 514 -37.38 -53.56 -3.07
N ILE A 515 -36.98 -52.29 -3.21
CA ILE A 515 -37.89 -51.15 -3.13
C ILE A 515 -37.97 -50.49 -4.49
N GLU A 516 -39.15 -50.51 -5.08
CA GLU A 516 -39.46 -49.78 -6.30
C GLU A 516 -40.42 -48.63 -6.02
N LYS A 517 -40.21 -47.50 -6.70
CA LYS A 517 -41.14 -46.36 -6.67
C LYS A 517 -42.01 -46.41 -7.92
N ILE A 518 -43.32 -46.53 -7.76
CA ILE A 518 -44.24 -46.66 -8.90
C ILE A 518 -44.84 -45.32 -9.34
N GLY A 519 -44.62 -44.25 -8.57
CA GLY A 519 -44.92 -42.88 -8.99
C GLY A 519 -45.45 -42.01 -7.86
N LYS A 520 -45.67 -40.73 -8.19
CA LYS A 520 -46.43 -39.80 -7.36
C LYS A 520 -47.89 -39.83 -7.81
N GLN A 521 -48.82 -39.98 -6.88
CA GLN A 521 -50.23 -39.79 -7.22
C GLN A 521 -50.46 -38.31 -7.63
N PRO A 522 -51.11 -37.99 -8.76
CA PRO A 522 -51.32 -36.61 -9.22
C PRO A 522 -52.19 -35.77 -8.27
N HIS A 523 -52.98 -36.42 -7.41
CA HIS A 523 -53.99 -35.78 -6.56
C HIS A 523 -53.66 -35.82 -5.06
N VAL A 524 -52.70 -36.64 -4.66
CA VAL A 524 -52.22 -36.80 -3.29
C VAL A 524 -50.70 -36.73 -3.41
N ASP A 525 -50.03 -35.77 -2.77
CA ASP A 525 -48.56 -35.72 -2.75
C ASP A 525 -48.04 -36.88 -1.86
N SER A 526 -48.23 -38.09 -2.38
CA SER A 526 -47.92 -39.40 -1.81
C SER A 526 -47.09 -40.17 -2.83
N GLU A 527 -46.07 -40.86 -2.34
CA GLU A 527 -45.28 -41.82 -3.11
C GLU A 527 -45.73 -43.22 -2.71
N ILE A 528 -46.07 -44.05 -3.70
CA ILE A 528 -46.33 -45.47 -3.48
C ILE A 528 -45.03 -46.24 -3.66
N LEU A 529 -44.66 -46.96 -2.61
CA LEU A 529 -43.48 -47.81 -2.55
C LEU A 529 -43.92 -49.26 -2.65
N VAL A 530 -43.28 -50.00 -3.53
CA VAL A 530 -43.49 -51.43 -3.72
C VAL A 530 -42.30 -52.16 -3.17
N LEU A 531 -42.54 -52.95 -2.14
CA LEU A 531 -41.54 -53.78 -1.50
C LEU A 531 -41.77 -55.21 -1.94
N SER A 532 -40.84 -55.75 -2.73
CA SER A 532 -40.93 -57.11 -3.28
C SER A 532 -39.83 -57.99 -2.69
N GLY A 533 -40.17 -59.24 -2.41
CA GLY A 533 -39.24 -60.22 -1.87
C GLY A 533 -39.94 -61.57 -1.66
N LYS A 534 -39.33 -62.45 -0.89
CA LYS A 534 -39.80 -63.78 -0.57
C LYS A 534 -40.07 -63.90 0.92
N ASN A 535 -41.17 -64.54 1.29
CA ASN A 535 -41.41 -64.89 2.69
C ASN A 535 -40.58 -66.11 3.13
N ASN A 536 -40.72 -66.51 4.40
CA ASN A 536 -40.07 -67.72 4.93
C ASN A 536 -40.54 -69.03 4.25
N GLY A 537 -41.68 -69.00 3.55
CA GLY A 537 -42.18 -70.09 2.71
C GLY A 537 -41.63 -70.09 1.27
N LEU A 538 -40.70 -69.18 0.95
CA LEU A 538 -40.14 -68.96 -0.39
C LEU A 538 -41.16 -68.47 -1.43
N GLN A 539 -42.35 -68.06 -1.01
CA GLN A 539 -43.36 -67.45 -1.88
C GLN A 539 -43.02 -65.99 -2.11
N ASN A 540 -43.25 -65.49 -3.33
CA ASN A 540 -43.10 -64.07 -3.60
C ASN A 540 -44.20 -63.30 -2.86
N VAL A 541 -43.78 -62.21 -2.23
CA VAL A 541 -44.62 -61.32 -1.45
C VAL A 541 -44.37 -59.90 -1.90
N VAL A 542 -45.45 -59.16 -2.11
CA VAL A 542 -45.40 -57.72 -2.38
C VAL A 542 -46.15 -56.97 -1.30
N MET A 543 -45.54 -55.90 -0.81
CA MET A 543 -46.14 -54.96 0.12
C MET A 543 -46.19 -53.57 -0.49
N LEU A 544 -47.35 -52.93 -0.39
CA LEU A 544 -47.54 -51.55 -0.82
C LEU A 544 -47.54 -50.61 0.37
N ILE A 545 -46.68 -49.59 0.32
CA ILE A 545 -46.55 -48.57 1.36
C ILE A 545 -46.77 -47.20 0.75
N GLU A 546 -47.72 -46.46 1.30
CA GLU A 546 -47.90 -45.05 0.99
C GLU A 546 -46.98 -44.21 1.89
N TYR A 547 -46.23 -43.29 1.28
CA TYR A 547 -45.47 -42.27 2.00
C TYR A 547 -45.98 -40.88 1.62
N SER A 548 -46.63 -40.19 2.57
CA SER A 548 -47.12 -38.82 2.37
C SER A 548 -46.87 -37.95 3.60
N LYS A 549 -46.38 -36.72 3.38
CA LYS A 549 -46.17 -35.70 4.42
C LYS A 549 -45.39 -36.22 5.63
N GLY A 550 -44.34 -37.01 5.39
CA GLY A 550 -43.48 -37.56 6.44
C GLY A 550 -44.08 -38.71 7.24
N LYS A 551 -45.17 -39.32 6.77
CA LYS A 551 -45.84 -40.46 7.39
C LYS A 551 -45.90 -41.62 6.41
N PHE A 552 -45.71 -42.82 6.95
CA PHE A 552 -45.89 -44.08 6.22
C PHE A 552 -47.20 -44.72 6.62
N LYS A 553 -47.82 -45.43 5.67
CA LYS A 553 -49.05 -46.17 5.87
C LYS A 553 -49.03 -47.43 5.00
N HIS A 554 -49.48 -48.56 5.56
CA HIS A 554 -49.72 -49.75 4.75
C HIS A 554 -50.93 -49.54 3.86
N ILE A 555 -50.81 -49.91 2.60
CA ILE A 555 -51.97 -50.11 1.75
C ILE A 555 -52.36 -51.58 1.85
N THR A 556 -53.55 -51.85 2.37
CA THR A 556 -54.06 -53.21 2.58
C THR A 556 -54.87 -53.70 1.39
N ASN A 557 -55.01 -55.01 1.23
CA ASN A 557 -55.92 -55.64 0.28
C ASN A 557 -56.98 -56.49 0.98
N MET A 558 -58.12 -56.69 0.32
CA MET A 558 -59.08 -57.72 0.70
C MET A 558 -58.78 -59.01 -0.07
N SER A 559 -58.18 -59.97 0.64
CA SER A 559 -57.86 -61.29 0.09
C SER A 559 -59.12 -62.06 -0.34
N GLU A 560 -58.92 -63.10 -1.15
CA GLU A 560 -59.99 -64.03 -1.60
C GLU A 560 -60.81 -64.63 -0.44
N ASN A 561 -60.19 -64.73 0.75
CA ASN A 561 -60.83 -65.23 1.97
C ASN A 561 -61.61 -64.14 2.76
N ARG A 562 -61.82 -62.96 2.18
CA ARG A 562 -62.46 -61.78 2.80
C ARG A 562 -61.75 -61.23 4.04
N GLY A 563 -60.48 -61.61 4.24
CA GLY A 563 -59.62 -61.03 5.27
C GLY A 563 -58.83 -59.84 4.74
N ILE A 564 -58.62 -58.82 5.57
CA ILE A 564 -57.71 -57.70 5.27
C ILE A 564 -56.28 -58.21 5.41
N SER A 565 -55.50 -58.12 4.33
CA SER A 565 -54.07 -58.45 4.30
C SER A 565 -53.23 -57.19 4.07
N LYS A 566 -51.99 -57.20 4.59
CA LYS A 566 -50.97 -56.16 4.32
C LYS A 566 -50.08 -56.51 3.13
N THR A 567 -50.23 -57.71 2.59
CA THR A 567 -49.36 -58.28 1.59
C THR A 567 -50.15 -58.97 0.50
N PHE A 568 -49.61 -58.91 -0.70
CA PHE A 568 -50.01 -59.66 -1.86
C PHE A 568 -49.12 -60.90 -1.96
N HIS A 569 -49.71 -62.01 -2.38
CA HIS A 569 -49.04 -63.30 -2.49
C HIS A 569 -49.16 -63.81 -3.92
N GLY A 570 -48.22 -64.61 -4.39
CA GLY A 570 -48.27 -65.12 -5.76
C GLY A 570 -46.97 -65.79 -6.16
N ASP A 571 -47.02 -66.56 -7.24
CA ASP A 571 -45.81 -67.03 -7.91
C ASP A 571 -45.19 -65.89 -8.72
N ASN A 572 -46.02 -65.04 -9.35
CA ASN A 572 -45.61 -63.74 -9.87
C ASN A 572 -46.56 -62.66 -9.34
N ILE A 573 -46.03 -61.48 -9.04
CA ILE A 573 -46.84 -60.32 -8.67
C ILE A 573 -46.38 -59.13 -9.49
N PHE A 574 -47.32 -58.49 -10.20
CA PHE A 574 -47.07 -57.29 -10.98
C PHE A 574 -47.82 -56.14 -10.37
N VAL A 575 -47.15 -54.99 -10.28
CA VAL A 575 -47.80 -53.73 -9.94
C VAL A 575 -47.62 -52.83 -11.16
N ALA A 576 -48.72 -52.60 -11.87
CA ALA A 576 -48.70 -51.88 -13.13
C ALA A 576 -49.91 -50.96 -13.18
N ASN A 577 -49.77 -49.83 -13.85
CA ASN A 577 -50.88 -48.94 -14.14
C ASN A 577 -51.42 -49.28 -15.54
N ARG A 578 -52.53 -50.03 -15.59
CA ARG A 578 -53.06 -50.62 -16.82
C ARG A 578 -53.99 -49.68 -17.57
N ASP A 579 -54.74 -48.86 -16.85
CA ASP A 579 -55.74 -47.96 -17.43
C ASP A 579 -55.25 -46.50 -17.59
N ALA A 580 -53.98 -46.25 -17.26
CA ALA A 580 -53.32 -44.95 -17.25
C ALA A 580 -53.96 -43.94 -16.28
N ASP A 581 -54.60 -44.42 -15.22
CA ASP A 581 -55.10 -43.57 -14.14
C ASP A 581 -53.97 -43.21 -13.15
N SER A 582 -54.31 -42.83 -11.92
CA SER A 582 -53.30 -42.47 -10.90
C SER A 582 -52.94 -43.59 -9.92
N GLU A 583 -53.59 -44.73 -10.03
CA GLU A 583 -53.64 -45.79 -9.01
C GLU A 583 -53.18 -47.10 -9.62
N PRO A 584 -52.00 -47.62 -9.27
CA PRO A 584 -51.51 -48.84 -9.88
C PRO A 584 -52.40 -50.02 -9.49
N GLU A 585 -52.75 -50.89 -10.42
CA GLU A 585 -53.40 -52.16 -10.13
C GLU A 585 -52.36 -53.21 -9.69
N VAL A 586 -52.80 -54.16 -8.87
CA VAL A 586 -51.98 -55.32 -8.50
C VAL A 586 -52.53 -56.56 -9.18
N ILE A 587 -51.64 -57.32 -9.80
CA ILE A 587 -51.96 -58.58 -10.49
C ILE A 587 -51.18 -59.67 -9.80
N GLU A 588 -51.89 -60.64 -9.22
CA GLU A 588 -51.30 -61.84 -8.63
C GLU A 588 -51.48 -63.01 -9.59
N GLU A 589 -50.40 -63.71 -9.92
CA GLU A 589 -50.44 -64.96 -10.68
C GLU A 589 -50.11 -66.14 -9.76
N TYR A 590 -50.99 -67.12 -9.71
CA TYR A 590 -50.84 -68.33 -8.91
C TYR A 590 -50.85 -69.58 -9.79
N PHE A 591 -49.89 -70.45 -9.56
CA PHE A 591 -49.88 -71.81 -10.09
C PHE A 591 -50.52 -72.76 -9.09
N ILE A 592 -51.68 -73.33 -9.44
CA ILE A 592 -52.38 -74.27 -8.58
C ILE A 592 -52.31 -75.67 -9.22
N PRO A 593 -51.46 -76.57 -8.71
CA PRO A 593 -51.34 -77.91 -9.27
C PRO A 593 -52.54 -78.77 -8.84
N TYR A 594 -53.57 -78.88 -9.69
CA TYR A 594 -54.64 -79.86 -9.52
C TYR A 594 -54.28 -81.18 -10.20
N SER A 595 -54.59 -82.31 -9.55
CA SER A 595 -54.30 -83.65 -10.09
C SER A 595 -54.96 -83.95 -11.44
N ASN A 596 -56.05 -83.25 -11.78
CA ASN A 596 -56.78 -83.36 -13.05
C ASN A 596 -56.54 -82.18 -14.01
N ALA A 597 -55.70 -81.22 -13.62
CA ALA A 597 -55.30 -80.08 -14.44
C ALA A 597 -53.94 -79.53 -13.94
N PRO A 598 -52.83 -80.20 -14.30
CA PRO A 598 -51.53 -79.95 -13.68
C PRO A 598 -50.89 -78.62 -14.06
N ASP A 599 -51.40 -77.91 -15.08
CA ASP A 599 -50.73 -76.75 -15.69
C ASP A 599 -51.60 -75.46 -15.68
N GLU A 600 -52.39 -75.23 -14.63
CA GLU A 600 -53.30 -74.07 -14.59
C GLU A 600 -52.75 -72.87 -13.82
N TRP A 601 -52.78 -71.71 -14.50
CA TRP A 601 -52.49 -70.41 -13.92
C TRP A 601 -53.78 -69.65 -13.64
N TRP A 602 -53.85 -69.08 -12.44
CA TRP A 602 -54.92 -68.20 -12.01
C TRP A 602 -54.37 -66.79 -11.88
N VAL A 603 -55.09 -65.82 -12.41
CA VAL A 603 -54.70 -64.41 -12.39
C VAL A 603 -55.77 -63.61 -11.64
N SER A 604 -55.39 -63.07 -10.50
CA SER A 604 -56.26 -62.26 -9.64
C SER A 604 -55.93 -60.78 -9.84
N TYR A 605 -56.96 -59.98 -10.16
CA TYR A 605 -56.83 -58.54 -10.40
C TYR A 605 -57.36 -57.75 -9.22
N PHE A 606 -56.54 -56.80 -8.75
CA PHE A 606 -56.86 -55.95 -7.62
C PHE A 606 -56.82 -54.48 -8.04
N ASP A 607 -57.95 -53.80 -7.87
CA ASP A 607 -58.09 -52.37 -8.13
C ASP A 607 -58.18 -51.61 -6.80
N PHE A 608 -57.61 -50.41 -6.73
CA PHE A 608 -57.64 -49.60 -5.52
C PHE A 608 -59.02 -48.95 -5.31
N ASP A 609 -59.61 -49.16 -4.14
CA ASP A 609 -60.86 -48.51 -3.76
C ASP A 609 -60.58 -47.30 -2.85
N LYS A 610 -60.76 -46.11 -3.41
CA LYS A 610 -60.57 -44.82 -2.73
C LYS A 610 -61.47 -44.62 -1.51
N GLU A 611 -62.67 -45.18 -1.47
CA GLU A 611 -63.61 -44.95 -0.38
C GLU A 611 -63.17 -45.63 0.91
N ILE A 612 -62.55 -46.80 0.78
CA ILE A 612 -62.05 -47.58 1.93
C ILE A 612 -60.53 -47.55 2.07
N GLU A 613 -59.83 -46.97 1.10
CA GLU A 613 -58.37 -46.89 0.99
C GLU A 613 -57.69 -48.28 0.99
N GLN A 614 -58.25 -49.23 0.23
CA GLN A 614 -57.77 -50.61 0.13
C GLN A 614 -57.90 -51.17 -1.28
N TYR A 615 -57.05 -52.13 -1.63
CA TYR A 615 -57.20 -52.91 -2.85
C TYR A 615 -58.32 -53.95 -2.72
N LYS A 616 -59.20 -53.99 -3.72
CA LYS A 616 -60.28 -54.97 -3.81
C LYS A 616 -60.02 -55.89 -4.99
N LEU A 617 -60.16 -57.19 -4.74
CA LEU A 617 -60.24 -58.18 -5.81
C LEU A 617 -61.46 -57.86 -6.69
N THR A 618 -61.23 -57.51 -7.95
CA THR A 618 -62.31 -57.17 -8.89
C THR A 618 -62.66 -58.33 -9.79
N HIS A 619 -61.69 -59.18 -10.13
CA HIS A 619 -61.86 -60.29 -11.06
C HIS A 619 -60.77 -61.36 -10.91
N ILE A 620 -61.11 -62.62 -11.20
CA ILE A 620 -60.20 -63.76 -11.28
C ILE A 620 -60.33 -64.41 -12.66
N ASP A 621 -59.24 -64.43 -13.43
CA ASP A 621 -59.14 -65.16 -14.69
C ASP A 621 -58.46 -66.52 -14.53
N ARG A 622 -58.99 -67.51 -15.24
CA ARG A 622 -58.29 -68.77 -15.48
C ARG A 622 -57.55 -68.68 -16.82
N VAL A 623 -56.23 -68.67 -16.77
CA VAL A 623 -55.38 -68.62 -17.95
C VAL A 623 -54.93 -70.04 -18.27
N ARG A 624 -55.39 -70.59 -19.40
CA ARG A 624 -54.81 -71.81 -19.94
C ARG A 624 -53.48 -71.45 -20.60
N SER A 625 -52.40 -72.07 -20.16
CA SER A 625 -51.08 -72.00 -20.80
C SER A 625 -51.13 -72.48 -22.24
#